data_AF-M4U0S7-F1
#
_entry.id   AF-M4U0S7-F1
#
_cell.length_a   1.000
_cell.length_b   1.000
_cell.length_c   1.000
_cell.angle_alpha   90.00
_cell.angle_beta   90.00
_cell.angle_gamma   90.00
#
_symmetry.space_group_name_H-M   'P 1'
#
loop_
_entity.id
_entity.type
_entity.pdbx_description
1 polymer ?
#
loop_
_entity_poly.entity_id
_entity_poly.type
_entity_poly.pdbx_seq_one_letter_code
_entity_poly.pdbx_strand_id
1 'polypeptide(L)'
;MNQIQILVGSTLGGTEYVAEAAQVLLEEACFDTELHLDPDLNELSLQIEDIWLICLSTHGAGDYPDNFKGFVEQLQQVNAPLHDVRYAIIGIGDSNYDTYCEAAKNIDLLLEEMGATSISDRFEIDIVNYPSPESRVLDWIPTLIEDLTKIEEE
;
A
#
# COMPACT_ATOMS: atom_id res chain seq x y z
N MET A 1 13.55 -12.27 8.60
CA MET A 1 13.59 -10.81 8.42
C MET A 1 12.51 -10.54 7.41
N ASN A 2 11.40 -10.02 7.90
CA ASN A 2 10.23 -9.74 7.08
C ASN A 2 10.59 -8.61 6.13
N GLN A 3 10.48 -8.87 4.82
CA GLN A 3 10.72 -7.87 3.79
C GLN A 3 9.40 -7.12 3.54
N ILE A 4 9.46 -5.80 3.52
CA ILE A 4 8.31 -4.92 3.27
C ILE A 4 8.37 -4.44 1.82
N GLN A 5 7.44 -4.94 1.02
CA GLN A 5 7.29 -4.56 -0.38
C GLN A 5 6.40 -3.32 -0.47
N ILE A 6 6.98 -2.17 -0.82
CA ILE A 6 6.27 -0.90 -0.96
C ILE A 6 5.81 -0.77 -2.41
N LEU A 7 4.53 -1.01 -2.65
CA LEU A 7 3.93 -1.00 -3.99
C LEU A 7 3.33 0.38 -4.26
N VAL A 8 3.83 1.08 -5.27
CA VAL A 8 3.43 2.46 -5.55
C VAL A 8 2.55 2.54 -6.79
N GLY A 9 1.35 3.07 -6.62
CA GLY A 9 0.45 3.48 -7.69
C GLY A 9 0.37 4.99 -7.79
N SER A 10 1.04 5.57 -8.79
CA SER A 10 1.18 7.01 -8.98
C SER A 10 1.07 7.39 -10.45
N THR A 11 0.33 8.46 -10.78
CA THR A 11 0.34 9.03 -12.13
C THR A 11 1.25 10.26 -12.25
N LEU A 12 1.44 11.01 -11.15
CA LEU A 12 2.04 12.35 -11.16
C LEU A 12 3.21 12.52 -10.19
N GLY A 13 3.76 11.45 -9.61
CA GLY A 13 4.83 11.58 -8.60
C GLY A 13 4.36 11.70 -7.16
N GLY A 14 3.13 12.18 -6.92
CA GLY A 14 2.69 12.55 -5.57
C GLY A 14 2.73 11.41 -4.55
N THR A 15 2.34 10.21 -4.98
CA THR A 15 2.37 9.01 -4.13
C THR A 15 3.77 8.45 -3.95
N GLU A 16 4.68 8.70 -4.89
CA GLU A 16 6.05 8.21 -4.84
C GLU A 16 6.80 8.86 -3.67
N TYR A 17 6.68 10.18 -3.52
CA TYR A 17 7.23 10.90 -2.36
C TYR A 17 6.72 10.35 -1.02
N VAL A 18 5.45 9.95 -0.98
CA VAL A 18 4.83 9.38 0.21
C VAL A 18 5.41 8.00 0.53
N ALA A 19 5.59 7.17 -0.50
CA ALA A 19 6.19 5.86 -0.38
C ALA A 19 7.67 5.93 0.03
N GLU A 20 8.45 6.84 -0.55
CA GLU A 20 9.84 7.08 -0.16
C GLU A 20 9.94 7.55 1.30
N ALA A 21 9.06 8.46 1.73
CA ALA A 21 9.02 8.91 3.12
C ALA A 21 8.70 7.77 4.11
N ALA A 22 7.77 6.88 3.73
CA ALA A 22 7.48 5.68 4.50
C ALA A 22 8.67 4.71 4.55
N GLN A 23 9.33 4.50 3.41
CA GLN A 23 10.51 3.63 3.27
C GLN A 23 11.60 4.03 4.27
N VAL A 24 11.98 5.31 4.30
CA VAL A 24 13.02 5.82 5.20
C VAL A 24 12.72 5.48 6.66
N LEU A 25 11.49 5.70 7.12
CA LEU A 25 11.10 5.40 8.50
C LEU A 25 11.13 3.89 8.81
N LEU A 26 10.72 3.06 7.86
CA LEU A 26 10.75 1.60 8.01
C LEU A 26 12.20 1.09 8.09
N GLU A 27 13.09 1.60 7.22
CA GLU A 27 14.52 1.28 7.26
C GLU A 27 15.18 1.77 8.56
N GLU A 28 14.82 2.97 9.05
CA GLU A 28 15.28 3.47 10.35
C GLU A 28 14.84 2.58 11.53
N ALA A 29 13.69 1.91 11.39
CA ALA A 29 13.18 0.93 12.33
C ALA A 29 13.79 -0.49 12.16
N CYS A 30 14.82 -0.64 11.32
CA CYS A 30 15.51 -1.89 10.99
C CYS A 30 14.68 -2.90 10.17
N PHE A 31 13.64 -2.46 9.47
CA PHE A 31 12.92 -3.31 8.51
C PHE A 31 13.60 -3.25 7.14
N ASP A 32 13.65 -4.39 6.45
CA ASP A 32 14.12 -4.45 5.06
C ASP A 32 12.96 -4.04 4.14
N THR A 33 13.16 -3.03 3.32
CA THR A 33 12.08 -2.48 2.48
C THR A 33 12.52 -2.34 1.03
N GLU A 34 11.62 -2.66 0.11
CA GLU A 34 11.87 -2.53 -1.32
C GLU A 34 10.75 -1.75 -1.99
N LEU A 35 11.12 -0.71 -2.73
CA LEU A 35 10.17 0.22 -3.34
C LEU A 35 9.94 -0.11 -4.82
N HIS A 36 8.69 -0.41 -5.15
CA HIS A 36 8.24 -0.83 -6.47
C HIS A 36 7.36 0.26 -7.10
N LEU A 37 7.96 1.03 -8.01
CA LEU A 37 7.24 2.04 -8.80
C LEU A 37 6.33 1.44 -9.87
N ASP A 38 6.62 0.22 -10.30
CA ASP A 38 5.81 -0.56 -11.24
C ASP A 38 5.68 -1.95 -10.64
N PRO A 39 4.73 -2.15 -9.70
CA PRO A 39 4.63 -3.41 -8.98
C PRO A 39 4.23 -4.53 -9.91
N ASP A 40 5.00 -5.62 -9.93
CA ASP A 40 4.69 -6.83 -10.69
C ASP A 40 4.58 -8.04 -9.76
N LEU A 41 3.47 -8.76 -9.86
CA LEU A 41 3.21 -9.89 -8.96
C LEU A 41 4.22 -11.04 -9.14
N ASN A 42 4.86 -11.17 -10.32
CA ASN A 42 5.90 -12.18 -10.54
C ASN A 42 7.23 -11.81 -9.88
N GLU A 43 7.46 -10.51 -9.63
CA GLU A 43 8.66 -10.03 -8.94
C GLU A 43 8.50 -10.02 -7.42
N LEU A 44 7.25 -9.98 -6.93
CA LEU A 44 6.97 -10.08 -5.50
C LEU A 44 7.08 -11.52 -4.99
N SER A 45 7.73 -11.69 -3.84
CA SER A 45 7.61 -12.94 -3.09
C SER A 45 6.21 -13.03 -2.47
N LEU A 46 5.58 -14.18 -2.70
CA LEU A 46 4.31 -14.59 -2.07
C LEU A 46 4.60 -15.54 -0.89
N GLN A 47 5.70 -15.33 -0.18
CA GLN A 47 6.14 -16.24 0.86
C GLN A 47 5.49 -15.87 2.21
N ILE A 48 5.52 -16.83 3.13
CA ILE A 48 5.18 -16.60 4.53
C ILE A 48 6.09 -15.48 5.05
N GLU A 49 5.51 -14.50 5.75
CA GLU A 49 6.18 -13.32 6.35
C GLU A 49 6.36 -12.07 5.46
N ASP A 50 5.98 -12.10 4.17
CA ASP A 50 5.99 -10.91 3.32
C ASP A 50 4.91 -9.90 3.72
N ILE A 51 5.31 -8.63 3.81
CA ILE A 51 4.44 -7.50 4.14
C ILE A 51 4.34 -6.59 2.93
N TRP A 52 3.13 -6.23 2.51
CA TRP A 52 2.92 -5.31 1.39
C TRP A 52 2.38 -3.97 1.88
N LEU A 53 3.13 -2.90 1.63
CA LEU A 53 2.67 -1.53 1.85
C LEU A 53 2.24 -0.93 0.52
N ILE A 54 0.93 -0.79 0.32
CA ILE A 54 0.35 -0.34 -0.94
C ILE A 54 0.04 1.13 -0.86
N CYS A 55 0.80 1.96 -1.58
CA CYS A 55 0.59 3.40 -1.69
C CYS A 55 -0.11 3.69 -3.01
N LEU A 56 -1.39 4.06 -2.99
CA LEU A 56 -2.22 4.22 -4.18
C LEU A 56 -2.85 5.61 -4.25
N SER A 57 -2.61 6.31 -5.36
CA SER A 57 -3.44 7.46 -5.74
C SER A 57 -4.65 7.02 -6.54
N THR A 58 -5.77 7.69 -6.32
CA THR A 58 -6.96 7.50 -7.16
C THR A 58 -6.87 8.40 -8.38
N HIS A 59 -7.01 7.83 -9.58
CA HIS A 59 -6.96 8.59 -10.83
C HIS A 59 -8.36 8.79 -11.44
N GLY A 60 -8.71 10.04 -11.75
CA GLY A 60 -9.91 10.38 -12.50
C GLY A 60 -11.21 9.94 -11.81
N ALA A 61 -11.86 8.92 -12.36
CA ALA A 61 -13.18 8.44 -11.96
C ALA A 61 -13.12 7.21 -11.02
N GLY A 62 -12.14 7.15 -10.12
CA GLY A 62 -12.00 6.03 -9.17
C GLY A 62 -11.10 4.90 -9.64
N ASP A 63 -10.42 5.08 -10.77
CA ASP A 63 -9.61 4.03 -11.40
C ASP A 63 -8.21 3.96 -10.79
N TYR A 64 -7.58 2.79 -10.90
CA TYR A 64 -6.18 2.61 -10.54
C TYR A 64 -5.27 3.42 -11.49
N PRO A 65 -4.10 3.85 -11.03
CA PRO A 65 -3.08 4.43 -11.91
C PRO A 65 -2.53 3.36 -12.86
N ASP A 66 -2.12 3.75 -14.07
CA ASP A 66 -1.74 2.78 -15.12
C ASP A 66 -0.58 1.86 -14.74
N ASN A 67 0.37 2.34 -13.91
CA ASN A 67 1.47 1.53 -13.38
C ASN A 67 1.00 0.42 -12.42
N PHE A 68 -0.17 0.56 -11.80
CA PHE A 68 -0.70 -0.38 -10.83
C PHE A 68 -1.76 -1.31 -11.40
N LYS A 69 -2.40 -0.94 -12.52
CA LYS A 69 -3.44 -1.79 -13.16
C LYS A 69 -2.93 -3.18 -13.48
N GLY A 70 -1.72 -3.28 -14.03
CA GLY A 70 -1.10 -4.56 -14.37
C GLY A 70 -0.97 -5.48 -13.15
N PHE A 71 -0.62 -4.93 -11.99
CA PHE A 71 -0.56 -5.67 -10.73
C PHE A 71 -1.93 -6.21 -10.31
N VAL A 72 -2.97 -5.38 -10.36
CA VAL A 72 -4.35 -5.77 -10.00
C VAL A 72 -4.86 -6.88 -10.93
N GLU A 73 -4.62 -6.75 -12.23
CA GLU A 73 -4.99 -7.78 -13.20
C GLU A 73 -4.28 -9.11 -12.90
N GLN A 74 -3.00 -9.07 -12.53
CA GLN A 74 -2.25 -10.26 -12.14
C GLN A 74 -2.78 -10.89 -10.85
N LEU A 75 -3.11 -10.09 -9.83
CA LEU A 75 -3.75 -10.58 -8.60
C LEU A 75 -5.08 -11.27 -8.89
N GLN A 76 -5.91 -10.68 -9.77
CA GLN A 76 -7.18 -11.29 -10.17
C GLN A 76 -7.00 -12.59 -10.97
N GLN A 77 -5.88 -12.74 -11.67
CA GLN A 77 -5.54 -13.96 -12.39
C GLN A 77 -4.89 -15.02 -11.50
N VAL A 78 -4.23 -14.61 -10.42
CA VAL A 78 -3.62 -15.53 -9.47
C VAL A 78 -4.72 -16.18 -8.64
N ASN A 79 -4.94 -17.47 -8.88
CA ASN A 79 -5.97 -18.24 -8.19
C ASN A 79 -5.44 -18.87 -6.89
N ALA A 80 -4.41 -18.22 -6.30
CA ALA A 80 -3.71 -18.70 -5.12
C ALA A 80 -4.18 -17.89 -3.90
N PRO A 81 -4.52 -18.55 -2.79
CA PRO A 81 -4.96 -17.86 -1.60
C PRO A 81 -3.78 -17.19 -0.88
N LEU A 82 -3.92 -15.93 -0.51
CA LEU A 82 -2.89 -15.07 0.09
C LEU A 82 -2.93 -15.11 1.64
N HIS A 83 -3.30 -16.24 2.24
CA HIS A 83 -3.53 -16.34 3.70
C HIS A 83 -2.34 -15.92 4.56
N ASP A 84 -1.12 -16.11 4.06
CA ASP A 84 0.11 -15.79 4.78
C ASP A 84 0.67 -14.40 4.43
N VAL A 85 0.02 -13.66 3.52
CA VAL A 85 0.42 -12.31 3.12
C VAL A 85 -0.26 -11.30 4.03
N ARG A 86 0.53 -10.36 4.53
CA ARG A 86 0.05 -9.24 5.33
C ARG A 86 0.16 -7.95 4.53
N TYR A 87 -0.83 -7.07 4.63
CA TYR A 87 -0.81 -5.84 3.86
C TYR A 87 -1.31 -4.62 4.64
N ALA A 88 -0.90 -3.44 4.19
CA ALA A 88 -1.37 -2.15 4.66
C ALA A 88 -1.56 -1.23 3.46
N ILE A 89 -2.58 -0.37 3.48
CA ILE A 89 -2.95 0.46 2.33
C ILE A 89 -2.92 1.94 2.73
N ILE A 90 -2.24 2.74 1.92
CA ILE A 90 -2.23 4.18 1.95
C ILE A 90 -2.95 4.68 0.68
N GLY A 91 -4.19 5.11 0.85
CA GLY A 91 -4.98 5.71 -0.22
C GLY A 91 -4.82 7.22 -0.26
N ILE A 92 -4.42 7.77 -1.40
CA ILE A 92 -4.37 9.21 -1.66
C ILE A 92 -5.52 9.56 -2.60
N GLY A 93 -6.42 10.41 -2.14
CA GLY A 93 -7.62 10.80 -2.86
C GLY A 93 -7.95 12.28 -2.72
N ASP A 94 -8.89 12.73 -3.53
CA ASP A 94 -9.44 14.09 -3.51
C ASP A 94 -10.93 14.00 -3.18
N SER A 95 -11.32 14.51 -2.02
CA SER A 95 -12.69 14.46 -1.49
C SER A 95 -13.67 15.34 -2.27
N ASN A 96 -13.23 16.16 -3.23
CA ASN A 96 -14.15 16.84 -4.14
C ASN A 96 -14.74 15.89 -5.18
N TYR A 97 -14.12 14.72 -5.38
CA TYR A 97 -14.63 13.68 -6.27
C TYR A 97 -15.41 12.65 -5.46
N ASP A 98 -16.56 12.22 -5.97
CA ASP A 98 -17.37 11.14 -5.38
C ASP A 98 -16.56 9.84 -5.22
N THR A 99 -15.57 9.63 -6.09
CA THR A 99 -14.69 8.45 -6.12
C THR A 99 -13.50 8.59 -5.17
N TYR A 100 -13.72 9.18 -4.00
CA TYR A 100 -12.69 9.39 -3.00
C TYR A 100 -12.10 8.04 -2.51
N CYS A 101 -10.80 7.84 -2.72
CA CYS A 101 -10.05 6.65 -2.33
C CYS A 101 -10.63 5.33 -2.88
N GLU A 102 -11.31 5.38 -4.02
CA GLU A 102 -11.99 4.20 -4.58
C GLU A 102 -11.00 3.09 -4.99
N ALA A 103 -9.85 3.45 -5.57
CA ALA A 103 -8.79 2.50 -5.89
C ALA A 103 -8.27 1.75 -4.64
N ALA A 104 -8.04 2.48 -3.54
CA ALA A 104 -7.58 1.91 -2.27
C ALA A 104 -8.63 0.95 -1.67
N LYS A 105 -9.92 1.28 -1.75
CA LYS A 105 -11.03 0.43 -1.28
C LYS A 105 -11.17 -0.85 -2.10
N ASN A 106 -10.99 -0.75 -3.42
CA ASN A 106 -11.12 -1.90 -4.30
C ASN A 106 -9.99 -2.92 -4.08
N ILE A 107 -8.75 -2.46 -3.87
CA ILE A 107 -7.62 -3.38 -3.61
C ILE A 107 -7.71 -4.01 -2.21
N ASP A 108 -8.18 -3.27 -1.21
CA ASP A 108 -8.46 -3.75 0.15
C ASP A 108 -9.42 -4.94 0.10
N LEU A 109 -10.56 -4.77 -0.56
CA LEU A 109 -11.53 -5.84 -0.77
C LEU A 109 -10.95 -7.02 -1.53
N LEU A 110 -10.19 -6.78 -2.61
CA LEU A 110 -9.60 -7.85 -3.40
C LEU A 110 -8.64 -8.70 -2.57
N LEU A 111 -7.77 -8.07 -1.78
CA LEU A 111 -6.82 -8.77 -0.92
C LEU A 111 -7.52 -9.53 0.21
N GLU A 112 -8.56 -8.94 0.81
CA GLU A 112 -9.40 -9.62 1.80
C GLU A 112 -10.10 -10.85 1.20
N GLU A 113 -10.67 -10.76 -0.01
CA GLU A 113 -11.29 -11.89 -0.70
C GLU A 113 -10.29 -13.00 -1.04
N MET A 114 -9.02 -12.65 -1.29
CA MET A 114 -7.93 -13.60 -1.51
C MET A 114 -7.42 -14.24 -0.20
N GLY A 115 -7.88 -13.77 0.96
CA GLY A 115 -7.53 -14.27 2.28
C GLY A 115 -6.33 -13.58 2.94
N ALA A 116 -5.80 -12.50 2.35
CA ALA A 116 -4.72 -11.74 2.95
C ALA A 116 -5.17 -11.02 4.23
N THR A 117 -4.22 -10.78 5.14
CA THR A 117 -4.51 -10.16 6.44
C THR A 117 -4.11 -8.69 6.44
N SER A 118 -5.06 -7.79 6.69
CA SER A 118 -4.75 -6.37 6.89
C SER A 118 -4.02 -6.17 8.24
N ILE A 119 -2.88 -5.51 8.22
CA ILE A 119 -2.11 -5.16 9.43
C ILE A 119 -2.77 -3.99 10.16
N SER A 120 -3.31 -3.04 9.41
CA SER A 120 -3.90 -1.82 9.94
C SER A 120 -5.06 -1.37 9.05
N ASP A 121 -5.95 -0.55 9.62
CA ASP A 121 -7.00 0.10 8.85
C ASP A 121 -6.41 0.93 7.70
N ARG A 122 -7.09 0.91 6.55
CA ARG A 122 -6.72 1.72 5.38
C ARG A 122 -6.50 3.19 5.75
N PHE A 123 -5.34 3.72 5.41
CA PHE A 123 -4.99 5.11 5.66
C PHE A 123 -5.38 5.97 4.47
N GLU A 124 -6.50 6.68 4.60
CA GLU A 124 -7.02 7.55 3.55
C GLU A 124 -6.55 9.00 3.76
N ILE A 125 -5.84 9.55 2.78
CA ILE A 125 -5.30 10.91 2.77
C ILE A 125 -6.06 11.74 1.77
N ASP A 126 -6.63 12.82 2.25
CA ASP A 126 -7.30 13.80 1.41
C ASP A 126 -6.36 14.94 1.00
N ILE A 127 -6.00 15.01 -0.29
CA ILE A 127 -5.07 16.04 -0.79
C ILE A 127 -5.64 17.46 -0.76
N VAL A 128 -6.98 17.59 -0.68
CA VAL A 128 -7.67 18.88 -0.65
C VAL A 128 -7.54 19.52 0.72
N ASN A 129 -7.77 18.74 1.78
CA ASN A 129 -7.62 19.16 3.16
C ASN A 129 -6.14 19.12 3.61
N TYR A 130 -5.35 18.22 3.04
CA TYR A 130 -3.94 18.00 3.38
C TYR A 130 -3.06 18.12 2.12
N PRO A 131 -2.61 19.34 1.76
CA PRO A 131 -1.78 19.54 0.57
C PRO A 131 -0.40 18.88 0.66
N SER A 132 0.01 18.45 1.84
CA SER A 132 1.24 17.70 2.10
C SER A 132 0.91 16.28 2.58
N PRO A 133 0.62 15.33 1.67
CA PRO A 133 0.28 13.96 2.03
C PRO A 133 1.44 13.23 2.72
N GLU A 134 2.69 13.58 2.37
CA GLU A 134 3.91 13.07 3.00
C GLU A 134 3.90 13.24 4.53
N SER A 135 3.50 14.41 5.03
CA SER A 135 3.49 14.68 6.47
C SER A 135 2.48 13.83 7.23
N ARG A 136 1.37 13.45 6.57
CA ARG A 136 0.36 12.59 7.18
C ARG A 136 0.84 11.15 7.28
N VAL A 137 1.56 10.67 6.27
CA VAL A 137 2.16 9.34 6.30
C VAL A 137 3.27 9.26 7.32
N LEU A 138 4.11 10.29 7.44
CA LEU A 138 5.14 10.35 8.49
C LEU A 138 4.57 10.24 9.91
N ASP A 139 3.34 10.71 10.14
CA ASP A 139 2.67 10.62 11.44
C ASP A 139 2.03 9.23 11.67
N TRP A 140 1.60 8.56 10.60
CA TRP A 140 0.91 7.27 10.66
C TRP A 140 1.84 6.05 10.58
N ILE A 141 2.92 6.10 9.79
CA ILE A 141 3.89 5.01 9.64
C ILE A 141 4.48 4.51 10.97
N PRO A 142 4.79 5.37 11.96
CA PRO A 142 5.21 4.90 13.27
C PRO A 142 4.20 3.95 13.93
N THR A 143 2.90 4.19 13.77
CA THR A 143 1.86 3.29 14.27
C THR A 143 1.86 1.96 13.53
N LEU A 144 2.08 1.97 12.21
CA LEU A 144 2.23 0.75 11.42
C LEU A 144 3.45 -0.06 11.89
N ILE A 145 4.60 0.61 12.10
CA ILE A 145 5.83 -0.01 12.61
C ILE A 145 5.60 -0.70 13.96
N GLU A 146 4.89 -0.03 14.87
CA GLU A 146 4.54 -0.63 16.16
C GLU A 146 3.69 -1.89 15.98
N ASP A 147 2.77 -1.92 15.01
CA ASP A 147 1.94 -3.10 14.76
C ASP A 147 2.73 -4.24 14.10
N LEU A 148 3.60 -3.91 13.15
CA LEU A 148 4.54 -4.85 12.54
C LEU A 148 5.47 -5.50 13.57
N THR A 149 5.95 -4.72 14.53
CA THR A 149 6.81 -5.24 15.60
C THR A 149 6.07 -6.23 16.49
N LYS A 150 4.80 -5.96 16.85
CA LYS A 150 3.98 -6.90 17.64
C LYS A 150 3.76 -8.22 16.90
N ILE A 151 3.57 -8.12 15.58
CA ILE A 151 3.36 -9.26 14.70
C ILE A 151 4.59 -10.18 14.65
N GLU A 152 5.81 -9.64 14.64
CA GLU A 152 7.04 -10.44 14.69
C GLU A 152 7.28 -11.11 16.06
N GLU A 153 6.69 -10.58 17.13
CA GLU A 153 6.81 -11.12 18.49
C GLU A 153 5.80 -12.23 18.85
N GLU A 154 4.74 -12.42 18.04
CA GLU A 154 3.64 -13.40 18.25
C GLU A 154 3.90 -14.79 17.63
#